data_AF-A0A2V7UU61-F1
#
_entry.id   AF-A0A2V7UU61-F1
#
_cell.length_a   1.000
_cell.length_b   1.000
_cell.length_c   1.000
_cell.angle_alpha   90.00
_cell.angle_beta   90.00
_cell.angle_gamma   90.00
#
_symmetry.space_group_name_H-M   'P 1'
#
loop_
_entity.id
_entity.type
_entity.pdbx_description
1 polymer ?
#
loop_
_entity_poly.entity_id
_entity_poly.type
_entity_poly.pdbx_seq_one_letter_code
_entity_poly.pdbx_strand_id
1 'polypeptide(L)'
;MAGRYLLQILPDRGCNMPVTALSFPMGAAAAGTSPHPGVQVLLDGEPSALELEFLAENATLRGGLGTTGDGALSNERRRLWLHAIGTGSVTRAADGRGEVVTGNLMGYLALGDPDDDEGALGTCNSRDHAFTLRAR
;
A
#
# COMPACT_ATOMS: atom_id res chain seq x y z
N MET A 1 12.77 -8.89 6.25
CA MET A 1 13.45 -8.07 5.23
C MET A 1 13.43 -6.64 5.74
N ALA A 2 14.57 -5.96 5.82
CA ALA A 2 14.61 -4.55 6.18
C ALA A 2 15.09 -3.73 4.98
N GLY A 3 14.54 -2.52 4.77
CA GLY A 3 14.97 -1.65 3.67
C GLY A 3 13.90 -0.65 3.24
N ARG A 4 14.29 0.27 2.36
CA ARG A 4 13.39 1.31 1.84
C ARG A 4 12.66 0.82 0.60
N TYR A 5 11.38 1.14 0.52
CA TYR A 5 10.54 0.79 -0.62
C TYR A 5 9.74 1.99 -1.10
N LEU A 6 9.23 1.89 -2.33
CA LEU A 6 8.17 2.73 -2.83
C LEU A 6 6.93 1.87 -3.04
N LEU A 7 5.88 2.18 -2.31
CA LEU A 7 4.54 1.70 -2.63
C LEU A 7 3.93 2.66 -3.64
N GLN A 8 3.37 2.12 -4.72
CA GLN A 8 2.49 2.87 -5.60
C GLN A 8 1.14 2.19 -5.66
N ILE A 9 0.06 2.96 -5.50
CA ILE A 9 -1.31 2.50 -5.62
C ILE A 9 -1.95 3.21 -6.80
N LEU A 10 -2.59 2.45 -7.68
CA LEU A 10 -3.34 2.96 -8.82
C LEU A 10 -4.81 2.59 -8.59
N PRO A 11 -5.70 3.58 -8.43
CA PRO A 11 -7.13 3.32 -8.45
C PRO A 11 -7.52 2.57 -9.73
N ASP A 12 -8.54 1.72 -9.64
CA ASP A 12 -9.09 1.07 -10.82
C ASP A 12 -9.60 2.16 -11.78
N ARG A 13 -9.47 1.93 -13.09
CA ARG A 13 -9.91 2.87 -14.13
C ARG A 13 -11.42 3.10 -14.09
N GLY A 14 -12.18 2.17 -13.52
CA GLY A 14 -13.61 2.36 -13.24
C GLY A 14 -13.89 3.36 -12.11
N CYS A 15 -12.90 3.68 -11.28
CA CYS A 15 -13.00 4.69 -10.24
C CYS A 15 -12.80 6.07 -10.86
N ASN A 16 -13.84 6.91 -10.86
CA ASN A 16 -13.75 8.31 -11.29
C ASN A 16 -13.01 9.17 -10.24
N MET A 17 -11.74 8.87 -9.99
CA MET A 17 -10.89 9.55 -9.02
C MET A 17 -9.91 10.51 -9.72
N PRO A 18 -9.55 11.64 -9.09
CA PRO A 18 -8.73 12.68 -9.72
C PRO A 18 -7.23 12.35 -9.80
N VAL A 19 -6.82 11.11 -9.54
CA VAL A 19 -5.42 10.67 -9.58
C VAL A 19 -5.28 9.35 -10.31
N THR A 20 -4.17 9.23 -11.05
CA THR A 20 -3.83 7.99 -11.78
C THR A 20 -2.89 7.08 -10.99
N ALA A 21 -2.14 7.63 -10.02
CA ALA A 21 -1.25 6.90 -9.13
C ALA A 21 -0.96 7.72 -7.86
N LEU A 22 -0.75 7.04 -6.74
CA LEU A 22 -0.34 7.60 -5.46
C LEU A 22 0.90 6.87 -4.97
N SER A 23 1.91 7.62 -4.53
CA SER A 23 3.23 7.08 -4.19
C SER A 23 3.58 7.36 -2.73
N PHE A 24 3.97 6.31 -2.01
CA PHE A 24 4.31 6.36 -0.58
C PHE A 24 5.71 5.78 -0.35
N PRO A 25 6.66 6.54 0.22
CA PRO A 25 7.91 5.98 0.70
C PRO A 25 7.61 5.06 1.91
N MET A 26 8.11 3.83 1.88
CA MET A 26 7.86 2.83 2.90
C MET A 26 9.18 2.34 3.53
N GLY A 27 9.14 1.99 4.81
CA GLY A 27 10.22 1.34 5.54
C GLY A 27 9.85 -0.09 5.88
N ALA A 28 10.41 -1.08 5.17
CA ALA A 28 10.24 -2.46 5.60
C ALA A 28 11.11 -2.72 6.84
N ALA A 29 10.52 -3.34 7.84
CA ALA A 29 11.23 -3.95 8.96
C ALA A 29 10.96 -5.46 8.95
N ALA A 30 11.79 -6.24 9.65
CA ALA A 30 11.41 -7.62 9.93
C ALA A 30 10.15 -7.59 10.82
N ALA A 31 9.12 -8.36 10.46
CA ALA A 31 7.97 -8.53 11.34
C ALA A 31 8.46 -9.13 12.67
N GLY A 32 8.27 -8.41 13.77
CA GLY A 32 8.44 -8.93 15.12
C GLY A 32 7.09 -9.39 15.69
N THR A 33 7.07 -10.52 16.39
CA THR A 33 5.96 -11.10 17.20
C THR A 33 4.53 -11.00 16.64
N SER A 34 4.30 -10.88 15.33
CA SER A 34 3.01 -11.27 14.75
C SER A 34 2.85 -12.78 14.96
N PRO A 35 1.69 -13.27 15.45
CA PRO A 35 1.47 -14.71 15.64
C PRO A 35 1.44 -15.51 14.33
N HIS A 36 1.59 -14.83 13.18
CA HIS A 36 1.62 -15.43 11.85
C HIS A 36 2.99 -15.19 11.17
N PRO A 37 3.58 -16.20 10.52
CA PRO A 37 4.80 -16.01 9.72
C PRO A 37 4.50 -15.07 8.53
N GLY A 38 4.96 -13.82 8.61
CA GLY A 38 4.72 -12.79 7.61
C GLY A 38 5.78 -11.69 7.58
N VAL A 39 5.69 -10.79 6.60
CA VAL A 39 6.48 -9.55 6.51
C VAL A 39 5.54 -8.39 6.78
N GLN A 40 5.84 -7.60 7.82
CA GLN A 40 5.16 -6.36 8.12
C GLN A 40 5.97 -5.22 7.49
N VAL A 41 5.34 -4.45 6.60
CA VAL A 41 5.96 -3.27 6.01
C VAL A 41 5.22 -2.06 6.57
N LEU A 42 5.92 -1.30 7.41
CA LEU A 42 5.38 -0.08 8.00
C LEU A 42 5.81 1.12 7.14
N LEU A 43 5.02 2.18 7.14
CA LEU A 43 5.50 3.47 6.62
C LEU A 43 6.66 3.94 7.52
N ASP A 44 7.71 4.51 6.93
CA ASP A 44 8.78 5.13 7.72
C ASP A 44 8.26 6.50 8.20
N GLY A 45 7.75 6.58 9.45
CA GLY A 45 7.24 7.81 10.05
C GLY A 45 6.10 7.60 11.06
N GLU A 46 6.09 8.45 12.10
CA GLU A 46 5.02 8.55 13.09
C GLU A 46 4.05 9.69 12.74
N PRO A 47 2.72 9.50 12.88
CA PRO A 47 2.04 8.22 13.08
C PRO A 47 2.03 7.41 11.77
N SER A 48 2.17 6.08 11.86
CA SER A 48 2.05 5.18 10.71
C SER A 48 0.59 5.15 10.22
N ALA A 49 0.23 6.12 9.38
CA ALA A 49 -1.13 6.25 8.85
C ALA A 49 -1.45 5.23 7.75
N LEU A 50 -0.48 4.41 7.33
CA LEU A 50 -0.61 3.34 6.33
C LEU A 50 0.15 2.09 6.77
N GLU A 51 -0.58 1.01 6.97
CA GLU A 51 -0.09 -0.29 7.41
C GLU A 51 -0.28 -1.33 6.31
N LEU A 52 0.77 -2.12 6.05
CA LEU A 52 0.71 -3.27 5.16
C LEU A 52 1.20 -4.51 5.90
N GLU A 53 0.31 -5.48 6.06
CA GLU A 53 0.64 -6.78 6.64
C GLU A 53 0.47 -7.84 5.57
N PHE A 54 1.58 -8.46 5.14
CA PHE A 54 1.56 -9.52 4.13
C PHE A 54 2.10 -10.84 4.69
N LEU A 55 1.37 -11.92 4.44
CA LEU A 55 1.89 -13.28 4.47
C LEU A 55 2.65 -13.53 3.17
N ALA A 56 3.86 -14.09 3.29
CA ALA A 56 4.69 -14.44 2.14
C ALA A 56 4.76 -15.96 2.00
N GLU A 57 4.12 -16.50 0.97
CA GLU A 57 4.08 -17.95 0.69
C GLU A 57 4.37 -18.19 -0.79
N ASN A 58 5.27 -19.13 -1.11
CA ASN A 58 5.57 -19.55 -2.49
C ASN A 58 5.81 -18.38 -3.47
N ALA A 59 6.59 -17.37 -3.04
CA ALA A 59 6.85 -16.14 -3.81
C ALA A 59 5.60 -15.32 -4.15
N THR A 60 4.57 -15.37 -3.31
CA THR A 60 3.39 -14.52 -3.38
C THR A 60 3.21 -13.80 -2.04
N LEU A 61 2.95 -12.49 -2.10
CA LEU A 61 2.48 -11.71 -0.95
C LEU A 61 0.96 -11.73 -0.94
N ARG A 62 0.35 -11.93 0.22
CA ARG A 62 -1.09 -11.76 0.43
C ARG A 62 -1.35 -11.16 1.80
N GLY A 63 -2.22 -10.16 1.88
CA GLY A 63 -2.61 -9.63 3.19
C GLY A 63 -3.30 -8.27 3.12
N GLY A 64 -3.42 -7.62 4.28
CA GLY A 64 -4.18 -6.39 4.44
C GLY A 64 -3.34 -5.15 4.17
N LEU A 65 -3.94 -4.17 3.50
CA LEU A 65 -3.46 -2.80 3.46
C LEU A 65 -4.55 -1.90 4.04
N GLY A 66 -4.17 -1.09 5.02
CA GLY A 66 -5.12 -0.27 5.74
C GLY A 66 -4.50 1.06 6.14
N THR A 67 -5.33 2.10 6.24
CA THR A 67 -4.95 3.35 6.88
C THR A 67 -5.63 3.50 8.22
N THR A 68 -4.96 4.12 9.18
CA THR A 68 -5.55 4.47 10.49
C THR A 68 -6.04 5.91 10.50
N GLY A 69 -7.09 6.19 11.29
CA GLY A 69 -7.61 7.53 11.60
C GLY A 69 -7.68 8.49 10.42
N ASP A 70 -6.67 9.35 10.35
CA ASP A 70 -6.56 10.53 9.48
C ASP A 70 -6.17 10.22 8.02
N GLY A 71 -5.89 8.96 7.66
CA GLY A 71 -5.41 8.61 6.32
C GLY A 71 -3.96 9.03 6.07
N ALA A 72 -3.38 8.54 4.97
CA ALA A 72 -1.97 8.72 4.66
C ALA A 72 -1.75 9.76 3.54
N LEU A 73 -0.82 10.70 3.77
CA LEU A 73 -0.44 11.69 2.76
C LEU A 73 0.54 11.09 1.76
N SER A 74 0.16 11.10 0.48
CA SER A 74 1.01 10.69 -0.64
C SER A 74 2.02 11.77 -1.05
N ASN A 75 3.05 11.38 -1.81
CA ASN A 75 3.98 12.34 -2.42
C ASN A 75 3.30 13.33 -3.37
N GLU A 76 2.18 12.93 -3.97
CA GLU A 76 1.34 13.75 -4.85
C GLU A 76 0.47 14.75 -4.08
N ARG A 77 0.67 14.87 -2.76
CA ARG A 77 -0.11 15.74 -1.85
C ARG A 77 -1.60 15.45 -1.83
N ARG A 78 -1.97 14.19 -2.00
CA ARG A 78 -3.34 13.69 -1.75
C ARG A 78 -3.35 12.80 -0.53
N ARG A 79 -4.40 12.93 0.28
CA ARG A 79 -4.66 12.07 1.42
C ARG A 79 -5.44 10.86 0.93
N LEU A 80 -4.99 9.68 1.34
CA LEU A 80 -5.58 8.39 0.98
C LEU A 80 -6.07 7.69 2.23
N TRP A 81 -7.32 7.23 2.19
CA TRP A 81 -7.83 6.23 3.11
C TRP A 81 -8.02 4.93 2.35
N LEU A 82 -7.61 3.81 2.93
CA LEU A 82 -7.84 2.52 2.33
C LEU A 82 -8.14 1.42 3.35
N HIS A 83 -8.93 0.46 2.88
CA HIS A 83 -9.13 -0.83 3.52
C HIS A 83 -9.25 -1.87 2.40
N ALA A 84 -8.14 -2.56 2.13
CA ALA A 84 -8.04 -3.47 1.00
C ALA A 84 -7.24 -4.72 1.35
N ILE A 85 -7.47 -5.78 0.56
CA ILE A 85 -6.66 -6.99 0.56
C ILE A 85 -5.80 -6.96 -0.68
N GLY A 86 -4.48 -7.03 -0.49
CA GLY A 86 -3.49 -7.10 -1.56
C GLY A 86 -3.01 -8.50 -1.84
N THR A 87 -2.73 -8.78 -3.11
CA THR A 87 -2.01 -9.97 -3.56
C THR A 87 -1.04 -9.64 -4.68
N GLY A 88 0.14 -10.25 -4.71
CA GLY A 88 1.10 -10.03 -5.79
C GLY A 88 2.28 -10.98 -5.76
N SER A 89 2.81 -11.32 -6.93
CA SER A 89 4.01 -12.14 -7.05
C SER A 89 5.26 -11.34 -6.66
N VAL A 90 6.12 -11.98 -5.87
CA VAL A 90 7.41 -11.44 -5.45
C VAL A 90 8.47 -11.83 -6.47
N THR A 91 9.14 -10.82 -7.00
CA THR A 91 10.35 -10.95 -7.80
C THR A 91 11.55 -10.47 -7.00
N ARG A 92 12.76 -10.84 -7.40
CA ARG A 92 13.98 -10.42 -6.71
C ARG A 92 14.59 -9.22 -7.44
N ALA A 93 14.83 -8.13 -6.72
CA ALA A 93 15.57 -6.97 -7.19
C ALA A 93 17.08 -7.28 -7.35
N ALA A 94 17.80 -6.39 -8.02
CA ALA A 94 19.24 -6.52 -8.26
C ALA A 94 20.08 -6.62 -6.97
N ASP A 95 19.61 -6.01 -5.88
CA ASP A 95 20.26 -6.03 -4.56
C ASP A 95 19.79 -7.18 -3.64
N GLY A 96 18.94 -8.07 -4.16
CA GLY A 96 18.43 -9.22 -3.44
C GLY A 96 17.16 -8.98 -2.62
N ARG A 97 16.63 -7.76 -2.54
CA ARG A 97 15.32 -7.47 -1.92
C ARG A 97 14.17 -8.00 -2.78
N GLY A 98 13.02 -8.25 -2.16
CA GLY A 98 11.81 -8.73 -2.84
C GLY A 98 10.95 -7.56 -3.32
N GLU A 99 10.43 -7.61 -4.55
CA GLU A 99 9.57 -6.58 -5.14
C GLU A 99 8.27 -7.18 -5.70
N VAL A 100 7.20 -6.41 -5.60
CA VAL A 100 5.95 -6.65 -6.35
C VAL A 100 5.87 -5.66 -7.49
N VAL A 101 6.14 -6.14 -8.71
CA VAL A 101 6.10 -5.34 -9.95
C VAL A 101 4.66 -5.12 -10.42
N THR A 102 3.80 -6.10 -10.17
CA THR A 102 2.37 -6.09 -10.49
C THR A 102 1.62 -6.80 -9.37
N GLY A 103 0.87 -6.04 -8.57
CA GLY A 103 -0.02 -6.55 -7.54
C GLY A 103 -1.45 -6.05 -7.74
N ASN A 104 -2.41 -6.79 -7.19
CA ASN A 104 -3.82 -6.44 -7.16
C ASN A 104 -4.24 -6.07 -5.73
N LEU A 105 -5.07 -5.04 -5.60
CA LEU A 105 -5.74 -4.59 -4.39
C LEU A 105 -7.25 -4.69 -4.61
N MET A 106 -7.91 -5.44 -3.74
CA MET A 106 -9.36 -5.53 -3.68
C MET A 106 -9.85 -4.84 -2.41
N GLY A 107 -10.68 -3.82 -2.57
CA GLY A 107 -11.33 -3.18 -1.44
C GLY A 107 -11.61 -1.71 -1.67
N TYR A 108 -11.67 -0.98 -0.56
CA TYR A 108 -12.09 0.41 -0.51
C TYR A 108 -10.89 1.36 -0.54
N LEU A 109 -10.98 2.39 -1.37
CA LEU A 109 -10.09 3.54 -1.44
C LEU A 109 -10.95 4.82 -1.36
N ALA A 110 -10.43 5.84 -0.68
CA ALA A 110 -11.01 7.18 -0.66
C ALA A 110 -9.92 8.25 -0.69
N LEU A 111 -10.23 9.38 -1.30
CA LEU A 111 -9.29 10.48 -1.52
C LEU A 111 -9.78 11.79 -0.95
N GLY A 112 -8.83 12.63 -0.57
CA GLY A 112 -9.03 14.00 -0.13
C GLY A 112 -7.80 14.85 -0.42
N ASP A 113 -7.96 16.17 -0.38
CA ASP A 113 -6.83 17.07 -0.20
C ASP A 113 -6.17 16.91 1.19
N PRO A 114 -5.00 17.51 1.44
CA PRO A 114 -4.26 17.31 2.69
C PRO A 114 -5.04 17.60 3.96
N ASP A 115 -6.05 18.47 3.91
CA ASP A 115 -6.85 18.91 5.07
C ASP A 115 -8.34 18.53 4.92
N ASP A 116 -8.68 17.71 3.93
CA ASP A 116 -10.05 17.26 3.68
C ASP A 116 -10.43 16.07 4.56
N ASP A 117 -11.75 15.88 4.68
CA ASP A 117 -12.34 14.65 5.18
C ASP A 117 -12.20 13.50 4.16
N GLU A 118 -12.34 12.28 4.67
CA GLU A 118 -12.32 11.06 3.88
C GLU A 118 -13.32 11.12 2.71
N GLY A 119 -12.82 10.92 1.49
CA GLY A 119 -13.67 10.79 0.30
C GLY A 119 -14.14 12.11 -0.32
N ALA A 120 -13.66 13.26 0.16
CA ALA A 120 -13.97 14.57 -0.43
C ALA A 120 -13.63 14.66 -1.94
N LEU A 121 -12.62 13.93 -2.38
CA LEU A 121 -12.20 13.81 -3.79
C LEU A 121 -12.66 12.50 -4.45
N GLY A 122 -13.57 11.77 -3.80
CA GLY A 122 -14.18 10.56 -4.31
C GLY A 122 -13.76 9.31 -3.55
N THR A 123 -14.61 8.30 -3.67
CA THR A 123 -14.44 6.96 -3.08
C THR A 123 -14.61 5.90 -4.15
N CYS A 124 -14.00 4.75 -3.92
CA CYS A 124 -14.13 3.61 -4.82
C CYS A 124 -14.00 2.31 -4.05
N ASN A 125 -14.85 1.34 -4.39
CA ASN A 125 -14.70 -0.03 -3.96
C ASN A 125 -14.57 -0.89 -5.22
N SER A 126 -13.35 -1.36 -5.50
CA SER A 126 -13.06 -2.18 -6.67
C SER A 126 -12.29 -3.45 -6.29
N ARG A 127 -12.32 -4.42 -7.19
CA ARG A 127 -11.54 -5.66 -7.11
C ARG A 127 -10.22 -5.59 -7.86
N ASP A 128 -9.99 -4.49 -8.58
CA ASP A 128 -8.96 -4.39 -9.60
C ASP A 128 -8.08 -3.14 -9.44
N HIS A 129 -7.98 -2.58 -8.23
CA HIS A 129 -6.97 -1.57 -7.96
C HIS A 129 -5.59 -2.21 -8.12
N ALA A 130 -4.61 -1.50 -8.67
CA ALA A 130 -3.27 -2.05 -8.81
C ALA A 130 -2.34 -1.50 -7.73
N PHE A 131 -1.33 -2.28 -7.34
CA PHE A 131 -0.22 -1.78 -6.56
C PHE A 131 1.13 -2.31 -7.02
N THR A 132 2.17 -1.56 -6.69
CA THR A 132 3.56 -2.02 -6.79
C THR A 132 4.29 -1.73 -5.49
N LEU A 133 5.25 -2.58 -5.14
CA LEU A 133 6.15 -2.38 -4.01
C LEU A 133 7.57 -2.63 -4.50
N ARG A 134 8.34 -1.57 -4.70
CA ARG A 134 9.68 -1.63 -5.31
C ARG A 134 10.75 -1.19 -4.33
N ALA A 135 11.91 -1.84 -4.35
CA ALA A 135 13.05 -1.44 -3.55
C ALA A 135 13.56 -0.07 -4.02
N ARG A 136 13.88 0.80 -3.07
CA ARG A 136 14.57 2.09 -3.27
C ARG A 136 16.02 2.01 -2.85
#